data_AF-A0A1E5RZ39-F1
#
_entry.id   AF-A0A1E5RZ39-F1
#
_cell.length_a   1.000
_cell.length_b   1.000
_cell.length_c   1.000
_cell.angle_alpha   90.00
_cell.angle_beta   90.00
_cell.angle_gamma   90.00
#
_symmetry.space_group_name_H-M   'P 1'
#
loop_
_entity.id
_entity.type
_entity.pdbx_description
1 polymer ?
#
loop_
_entity_poly.entity_id
_entity_poly.type
_entity_poly.pdbx_seq_one_letter_code
_entity_poly.pdbx_strand_id
1 'polypeptide(L)'
;MFFPIAYSQQPTFYSQRPSTFYSPYAQRPSYAESVYNEPLTYKFNEVDEKNDEMVIGKQASTYLYNEFMEQYLQEVALERKNSMRFNQTYGHPLFDSFFAADPYQSITDYITKDDIKKANEAFSKHIFKNYKFSISRNNRELAVVNGNNKLVKIFELPNSYENISIESLTTLETGLAIIKLTLKKNNVAETPVKKIQKKQAKSENKSVALLKEAYEKQIREQEKLKVKQRKEEEEQLKQEKKLAEEAAAQKAKAEKELKQKQKEEQKKLKAKQLEQAKKEYESKQRKLKEQKERMEKQAEKLKQREQELQELYAKELRKLELEAQLESQQTVHSPVVNDDNESDEDVHMNEESLCSDESDSLDSKVSNTSLPLKKKTSITVEDIEDESDKEYRISLMKFPNSNAVLEGI
;
A
#
# COMPACT_ATOMS: atom_id res chain seq x y z
N MET A 1 -37.01 -53.26 27.96
CA MET A 1 -37.06 -52.71 29.33
C MET A 1 -35.68 -52.17 29.66
N PHE A 2 -35.65 -51.04 30.35
CA PHE A 2 -34.63 -49.99 30.31
C PHE A 2 -33.17 -50.42 30.58
N PHE A 3 -32.27 -49.99 29.70
CA PHE A 3 -30.83 -49.96 29.92
C PHE A 3 -30.44 -48.64 30.64
N PRO A 4 -29.54 -48.67 31.63
CA PRO A 4 -29.08 -47.45 32.30
C PRO A 4 -28.03 -46.73 31.44
N ILE A 5 -28.27 -45.45 31.18
CA ILE A 5 -27.30 -44.54 30.57
C ILE A 5 -26.36 -44.07 31.68
N ALA A 6 -25.12 -44.56 31.67
CA ALA A 6 -24.04 -44.02 32.48
C ALA A 6 -23.38 -42.85 31.73
N TYR A 7 -23.55 -41.63 32.22
CA TYR A 7 -22.79 -40.48 31.74
C TYR A 7 -21.38 -40.51 32.36
N SER A 8 -20.38 -40.89 31.57
CA SER A 8 -18.97 -40.68 31.93
C SER A 8 -18.63 -39.20 31.73
N GLN A 9 -18.53 -38.44 32.82
CA GLN A 9 -17.85 -37.14 32.78
C GLN A 9 -16.34 -37.39 32.73
N GLN A 10 -15.70 -37.05 31.60
CA GLN A 10 -14.26 -36.83 31.58
C GLN A 10 -13.96 -35.34 31.82
N PRO A 11 -13.01 -34.98 32.68
CA PRO A 11 -12.61 -33.60 32.87
C PRO A 11 -11.81 -33.11 31.65
N THR A 12 -12.27 -32.03 31.03
CA THR A 12 -11.49 -31.26 30.05
C THR A 12 -10.33 -30.58 30.77
N PHE A 13 -9.13 -31.15 30.61
CA PHE A 13 -7.88 -30.47 30.92
C PHE A 13 -7.72 -29.28 29.95
N TYR A 14 -7.84 -28.06 30.48
CA TYR A 14 -7.36 -26.86 29.79
C TYR A 14 -5.83 -26.95 29.66
N SER A 15 -5.35 -27.38 28.50
CA SER A 15 -3.94 -27.22 28.14
C SER A 15 -3.67 -25.72 27.99
N GLN A 16 -2.99 -25.13 28.96
CA GLN A 16 -2.39 -23.82 28.83
C GLN A 16 -1.41 -23.84 27.64
N ARG A 17 -1.73 -23.10 26.57
CA ARG A 17 -0.74 -22.84 25.52
C ARG A 17 0.36 -21.96 26.11
N PRO A 18 1.65 -22.30 25.93
CA PRO A 18 2.73 -21.42 26.34
C PRO A 18 2.68 -20.15 25.49
N SER A 19 2.69 -19.00 26.17
CA SER A 19 2.81 -17.68 25.56
C SER A 19 4.18 -17.54 24.92
N THR A 20 4.29 -17.84 23.63
CA THR A 20 5.45 -17.42 22.84
C THR A 20 5.36 -15.91 22.65
N PHE A 21 6.22 -15.19 23.38
CA PHE A 21 6.51 -13.78 23.19
C PHE A 21 6.72 -13.48 21.69
N TYR A 22 5.76 -12.78 21.09
CA TYR A 22 5.90 -12.22 19.76
C TYR A 22 6.89 -11.06 19.85
N SER A 23 8.16 -11.32 19.52
CA SER A 23 9.12 -10.27 19.19
C SER A 23 8.77 -9.72 17.80
N PRO A 24 8.53 -8.41 17.63
CA PRO A 24 8.29 -7.81 16.31
C PRO A 24 9.55 -7.72 15.45
N TYR A 25 10.68 -8.26 15.91
CA TYR A 25 11.96 -8.32 15.20
C TYR A 25 12.36 -9.76 14.87
N ALA A 26 11.41 -10.58 14.42
CA ALA A 26 11.78 -11.75 13.62
C ALA A 26 12.46 -11.23 12.36
N GLN A 27 13.81 -11.22 12.37
CA GLN A 27 14.62 -11.01 11.19
C GLN A 27 14.07 -11.96 10.12
N ARG A 28 13.48 -11.41 9.05
CA ARG A 28 13.13 -12.20 7.87
C ARG A 28 14.37 -13.02 7.53
N PRO A 29 14.29 -14.35 7.44
CA PRO A 29 15.40 -15.13 6.91
C PRO A 29 15.73 -14.51 5.55
N SER A 30 16.92 -13.92 5.44
CA SER A 30 17.45 -13.51 4.16
C SER A 30 17.66 -14.79 3.38
N TYR A 31 16.66 -15.20 2.62
CA TYR A 31 16.86 -16.20 1.59
C TYR A 31 17.89 -15.59 0.67
N ALA A 32 19.14 -16.06 0.78
CA ALA A 32 20.05 -15.95 -0.32
C ALA A 32 19.29 -16.52 -1.51
N GLU A 33 19.05 -15.70 -2.54
CA GLU A 33 18.58 -16.14 -3.85
C GLU A 33 19.58 -17.19 -4.34
N SER A 34 19.34 -18.43 -3.94
CA SER A 34 19.90 -19.58 -4.60
C SER A 34 19.27 -19.52 -5.98
N VAL A 35 20.07 -19.04 -6.94
CA VAL A 35 19.74 -19.02 -8.35
C VAL A 35 19.67 -20.48 -8.80
N TYR A 36 18.61 -21.17 -8.39
CA TYR A 36 18.18 -22.38 -9.05
C TYR A 36 17.78 -21.94 -10.45
N ASN A 37 18.67 -22.18 -11.41
CA ASN A 37 18.34 -22.08 -12.83
C ASN A 37 17.34 -23.20 -13.12
N GLU A 38 16.08 -22.98 -12.75
CA GLU A 38 15.00 -23.88 -13.14
C GLU A 38 14.99 -23.99 -14.66
N PRO A 39 14.91 -25.21 -15.21
CA PRO A 39 15.07 -25.44 -16.63
C PRO A 39 13.92 -24.81 -17.42
N LEU A 40 14.24 -24.13 -18.52
CA LEU A 40 13.25 -23.66 -19.48
C LEU A 40 12.55 -24.86 -20.15
N THR A 41 11.23 -24.88 -20.05
CA THR A 41 10.35 -25.78 -20.80
C THR A 41 10.04 -25.18 -22.16
N TYR A 42 9.76 -26.02 -23.16
CA TYR A 42 9.45 -25.52 -24.50
C TYR A 42 8.51 -26.46 -25.25
N LYS A 43 7.75 -25.88 -26.18
CA LYS A 43 6.93 -26.59 -27.16
C LYS A 43 7.10 -25.91 -28.51
N PHE A 44 7.25 -26.70 -29.56
CA PHE A 44 7.35 -26.22 -30.93
C PHE A 44 6.07 -26.61 -31.68
N ASN A 45 5.48 -25.67 -32.41
CA ASN A 45 4.29 -25.88 -33.23
C ASN A 45 4.57 -25.40 -34.66
N GLU A 46 4.32 -26.26 -35.63
CA GLU A 46 4.30 -25.88 -37.04
C GLU A 46 2.96 -25.22 -37.33
N VAL A 47 2.98 -23.99 -37.82
CA VAL A 47 1.75 -23.22 -38.09
C VAL A 47 1.52 -23.12 -39.58
N ASP A 48 2.41 -22.43 -40.29
CA ASP A 48 2.27 -22.13 -41.72
C ASP A 48 3.58 -22.41 -42.48
N GLU A 49 3.51 -22.35 -43.81
CA GLU A 49 4.68 -22.44 -44.69
C GLU A 49 5.72 -21.34 -44.45
N LYS A 50 5.31 -20.21 -43.86
CA LYS A 50 6.18 -19.04 -43.65
C LYS A 50 6.64 -18.88 -42.21
N ASN A 51 5.83 -19.31 -41.25
CA ASN A 51 6.06 -19.07 -39.82
C ASN A 51 5.80 -20.34 -39.03
N ASP A 52 6.68 -20.61 -38.07
CA ASP A 52 6.42 -21.57 -36.99
C ASP A 52 6.33 -20.84 -35.65
N GLU A 53 5.79 -21.52 -34.65
CA GLU A 53 5.66 -20.99 -33.31
C GLU A 53 6.49 -21.81 -32.33
N MET A 54 7.18 -21.11 -31.44
CA MET A 54 7.88 -21.70 -30.31
C MET A 54 7.40 -21.08 -29.01
N VAL A 55 6.87 -21.92 -28.14
CA VAL A 55 6.40 -21.54 -26.81
C VAL A 55 7.48 -21.93 -25.81
N ILE A 56 7.96 -20.97 -25.01
CA ILE A 56 8.97 -21.21 -23.97
C ILE A 56 8.35 -20.87 -22.62
N GLY A 57 8.40 -21.81 -21.68
CA GLY A 57 7.88 -21.68 -20.34
C GLY A 57 8.99 -21.64 -19.29
N LYS A 58 8.86 -20.75 -18.31
CA LYS A 58 9.70 -20.69 -17.13
C LYS A 58 8.82 -20.77 -15.89
N GLN A 59 9.06 -21.78 -15.07
CA GLN A 59 8.38 -21.89 -13.79
C GLN A 59 8.92 -20.79 -12.86
N ALA A 60 8.00 -20.11 -12.19
CA ALA A 60 8.32 -19.29 -11.03
C ALA A 60 7.74 -19.95 -9.78
N SER A 61 8.29 -19.60 -8.62
CA SER A 61 7.72 -20.07 -7.37
C SER A 61 6.29 -19.52 -7.23
N THR A 62 5.39 -20.36 -6.70
CA THR A 62 3.99 -19.95 -6.44
C THR A 62 3.93 -18.73 -5.53
N TYR A 63 4.88 -18.63 -4.58
CA TYR A 63 5.03 -17.46 -3.73
C TYR A 63 5.30 -16.17 -4.53
N LEU A 64 6.28 -16.19 -5.45
CA LEU A 64 6.61 -15.02 -6.27
C LEU A 64 5.44 -14.61 -7.18
N TYR A 65 4.74 -15.59 -7.74
CA TYR A 65 3.55 -15.34 -8.55
C TYR A 65 2.46 -14.66 -7.73
N ASN A 66 2.10 -15.24 -6.57
CA ASN A 66 1.05 -14.71 -5.71
C ASN A 66 1.39 -13.31 -5.19
N GLU A 67 2.64 -13.08 -4.74
CA GLU A 67 3.09 -11.77 -4.27
C GLU A 67 3.00 -10.71 -5.38
N PHE A 68 3.41 -11.04 -6.61
CA PHE A 68 3.30 -10.13 -7.74
C PHE A 68 1.84 -9.84 -8.09
N MET A 69 1.00 -10.87 -8.16
CA MET A 69 -0.42 -10.73 -8.51
C MET A 69 -1.18 -9.90 -7.47
N GLU A 70 -0.92 -10.13 -6.18
CA GLU A 70 -1.52 -9.36 -5.09
C GLU A 70 -1.13 -7.88 -5.18
N GLN A 71 0.17 -7.59 -5.36
CA GLN A 71 0.66 -6.21 -5.48
C GLN A 71 0.06 -5.51 -6.71
N TYR A 72 0.09 -6.16 -7.88
CA TYR A 72 -0.39 -5.58 -9.13
C TYR A 72 -1.89 -5.32 -9.10
N LEU A 73 -2.68 -6.31 -8.65
CA LEU A 73 -4.14 -6.18 -8.61
C LEU A 73 -4.60 -5.19 -7.53
N GLN A 74 -3.88 -5.10 -6.41
CA GLN A 74 -4.15 -4.09 -5.39
C GLN A 74 -3.91 -2.68 -5.92
N GLU A 75 -2.83 -2.46 -6.69
CA GLU A 75 -2.56 -1.18 -7.35
C GLU A 75 -3.69 -0.78 -8.31
N VAL A 76 -4.10 -1.71 -9.19
CA VAL A 76 -5.22 -1.48 -10.12
C VAL A 76 -6.52 -1.16 -9.39
N ALA A 77 -6.83 -1.89 -8.31
CA ALA A 77 -8.04 -1.64 -7.54
C ALA A 77 -8.02 -0.27 -6.83
N LEU A 78 -6.85 0.14 -6.32
CA LEU A 78 -6.66 1.46 -5.72
C LEU A 78 -6.81 2.59 -6.75
N GLU A 79 -6.24 2.42 -7.94
CA GLU A 79 -6.39 3.38 -9.05
C GLU A 79 -7.86 3.58 -9.43
N ARG A 80 -8.62 2.48 -9.57
CA ARG A 80 -10.06 2.57 -9.87
C ARG A 80 -10.85 3.21 -8.76
N LYS A 81 -10.57 2.86 -7.50
CA LYS A 81 -11.22 3.48 -6.34
C LYS A 81 -10.97 5.00 -6.31
N ASN A 82 -9.75 5.44 -6.62
CA ASN A 82 -9.41 6.85 -6.68
C ASN A 82 -10.07 7.56 -7.87
N SER A 83 -10.15 6.90 -9.03
CA SER A 83 -10.84 7.44 -10.21
C SER A 83 -12.35 7.62 -9.96
N MET A 84 -13.00 6.68 -9.27
CA MET A 84 -14.42 6.80 -8.93
C MET A 84 -14.69 7.95 -7.94
N ARG A 85 -13.81 8.14 -6.95
CA ARG A 85 -13.92 9.27 -6.00
C ARG A 85 -13.83 10.63 -6.71
N PHE A 86 -12.97 10.75 -7.72
CA PHE A 86 -12.82 12.00 -8.46
C PHE A 86 -14.08 12.35 -9.28
N ASN A 87 -14.77 11.34 -9.82
CA ASN A 87 -16.01 11.54 -10.58
C ASN A 87 -17.24 11.84 -9.70
N GLN A 88 -17.22 11.49 -8.40
CA GLN A 88 -18.29 11.83 -7.45
C GLN A 88 -18.21 13.30 -7.01
N THR A 89 -17.03 13.93 -7.01
CA THR A 89 -16.85 15.33 -6.57
C THR A 89 -17.54 16.40 -7.43
N TYR A 90 -18.16 16.03 -8.55
CA TYR A 90 -19.00 16.92 -9.36
C TYR A 90 -20.51 16.67 -9.18
N GLY A 91 -20.89 15.72 -8.32
CA GLY A 91 -22.27 15.48 -7.90
C GLY A 91 -22.69 16.46 -6.80
N HIS A 92 -23.94 16.90 -6.85
CA HIS A 92 -24.52 17.70 -5.77
C HIS A 92 -24.60 16.82 -4.49
N PRO A 93 -24.15 17.28 -3.31
CA PRO A 93 -24.05 16.47 -2.09
C PRO A 93 -25.37 15.86 -1.59
N LEU A 94 -26.51 16.27 -2.16
CA LEU A 94 -27.84 15.71 -1.86
C LEU A 94 -28.15 14.41 -2.62
N PHE A 95 -27.41 14.08 -3.69
CA PHE A 95 -27.61 12.87 -4.50
C PHE A 95 -26.48 11.83 -4.32
N ASP A 96 -25.35 12.20 -3.72
CA ASP A 96 -24.22 11.29 -3.46
C ASP A 96 -24.58 10.14 -2.52
N SER A 97 -25.58 10.31 -1.66
CA SER A 97 -26.04 9.27 -0.72
C SER A 97 -26.89 8.17 -1.37
N PHE A 98 -27.41 8.38 -2.59
CA PHE A 98 -28.21 7.38 -3.32
C PHE A 98 -27.39 6.52 -4.28
N PHE A 99 -26.21 7.00 -4.71
CA PHE A 99 -25.30 6.27 -5.63
C PHE A 99 -23.91 6.03 -5.04
N ALA A 100 -23.73 6.29 -3.74
CA ALA A 100 -22.52 5.94 -3.03
C ALA A 100 -22.28 4.43 -3.17
N ALA A 101 -21.20 4.08 -3.87
CA ALA A 101 -20.65 2.74 -3.89
C ALA A 101 -20.58 2.24 -2.45
N ASP A 102 -21.20 1.08 -2.21
CA ASP A 102 -21.31 0.47 -0.89
C ASP A 102 -19.91 0.47 -0.23
N PRO A 103 -19.73 1.08 0.95
CA PRO A 103 -18.43 1.11 1.64
C PRO A 103 -17.92 -0.30 1.98
N TYR A 104 -18.77 -1.32 1.85
CA TYR A 104 -18.44 -2.74 2.03
C TYR A 104 -18.15 -3.50 0.72
N GLN A 105 -18.17 -2.85 -0.45
CA GLN A 105 -17.72 -3.50 -1.70
C GLN A 105 -16.27 -3.94 -1.57
N SER A 106 -16.04 -5.23 -1.80
CA SER A 106 -14.72 -5.84 -1.68
C SER A 106 -13.81 -5.27 -2.76
N ILE A 107 -12.51 -5.14 -2.45
CA ILE A 107 -11.47 -4.76 -3.43
C ILE A 107 -11.52 -5.69 -4.65
N THR A 108 -11.97 -6.93 -4.46
CA THR A 108 -12.17 -7.93 -5.52
C THR A 108 -13.23 -7.54 -6.55
N ASP A 109 -14.22 -6.73 -6.15
CA ASP A 109 -15.33 -6.33 -7.03
C ASP A 109 -14.89 -5.29 -8.06
N TYR A 110 -13.74 -4.64 -7.80
CA TYR A 110 -13.10 -3.69 -8.71
C TYR A 110 -12.17 -4.36 -9.73
N ILE A 111 -11.93 -5.67 -9.65
CA ILE A 111 -11.01 -6.40 -10.51
C ILE A 111 -11.79 -7.11 -11.61
N THR A 112 -11.47 -6.84 -12.87
CA THR A 112 -12.07 -7.53 -14.02
C THR A 112 -11.18 -8.66 -14.52
N LYS A 113 -11.75 -9.56 -15.34
CA LYS A 113 -10.98 -10.62 -16.02
C LYS A 113 -9.84 -10.05 -16.89
N ASP A 114 -10.03 -8.87 -17.46
CA ASP A 114 -9.01 -8.20 -18.26
C ASP A 114 -7.83 -7.71 -17.41
N ASP A 115 -8.06 -7.32 -16.15
CA ASP A 115 -6.99 -6.93 -15.23
C ASP A 115 -6.14 -8.12 -14.84
N ILE A 116 -6.77 -9.28 -14.60
CA ILE A 116 -6.06 -10.54 -14.35
C ILE A 116 -5.22 -10.92 -15.57
N LYS A 117 -5.75 -10.75 -16.79
CA LYS A 117 -5.00 -10.99 -18.02
C LYS A 117 -3.79 -10.05 -18.13
N LYS A 118 -3.98 -8.75 -17.91
CA LYS A 118 -2.88 -7.77 -17.92
C LYS A 118 -1.83 -8.05 -16.83
N ALA A 119 -2.27 -8.47 -15.65
CA ALA A 119 -1.37 -8.87 -14.57
C ALA A 119 -0.54 -10.09 -14.96
N ASN A 120 -1.16 -11.10 -15.59
CA ASN A 120 -0.46 -12.28 -16.11
C ASN A 120 0.54 -11.93 -17.22
N GLU A 121 0.19 -11.01 -18.13
CA GLU A 121 1.11 -10.48 -19.15
C GLU A 121 2.29 -9.73 -18.51
N ALA A 122 2.00 -8.88 -17.52
CA ALA A 122 3.01 -8.12 -16.77
C ALA A 122 3.96 -9.02 -15.98
N PHE A 123 3.44 -10.07 -15.34
CA PHE A 123 4.24 -11.07 -14.64
C PHE A 123 5.18 -11.80 -15.59
N SER A 124 4.66 -12.31 -16.73
CA SER A 124 5.50 -12.99 -17.72
C SER A 124 6.59 -12.07 -18.26
N LYS A 125 6.25 -10.80 -18.54
CA LYS A 125 7.23 -9.77 -18.90
C LYS A 125 8.27 -9.53 -17.81
N HIS A 126 7.89 -9.57 -16.53
CA HIS A 126 8.81 -9.45 -15.41
C HIS A 126 9.81 -10.62 -15.37
N ILE A 127 9.33 -11.85 -15.52
CA ILE A 127 10.15 -13.06 -15.53
C ILE A 127 11.13 -13.10 -16.71
N PHE A 128 10.68 -12.70 -17.90
CA PHE A 128 11.49 -12.70 -19.12
C PHE A 128 12.25 -11.38 -19.39
N LYS A 129 12.14 -10.38 -18.50
CA LYS A 129 12.73 -9.03 -18.69
C LYS A 129 14.21 -9.04 -19.06
N ASN A 130 14.95 -9.98 -18.47
CA ASN A 130 16.39 -10.10 -18.64
C ASN A 130 16.79 -11.20 -19.64
N TYR A 131 15.84 -11.79 -20.37
CA TYR A 131 16.13 -12.82 -21.35
C TYR A 131 16.27 -12.23 -22.75
N LYS A 132 17.31 -12.66 -23.46
CA LYS A 132 17.56 -12.35 -24.86
C LYS A 132 17.50 -13.63 -25.67
N PHE A 133 16.66 -13.60 -26.70
CA PHE A 133 16.52 -14.67 -27.68
C PHE A 133 17.27 -14.25 -28.94
N SER A 134 18.07 -15.15 -29.53
CA SER A 134 18.80 -14.87 -30.76
C SER A 134 18.96 -16.13 -31.59
N ILE A 135 18.72 -16.03 -32.90
CA ILE A 135 19.06 -17.10 -33.85
C ILE A 135 20.57 -17.05 -34.12
N SER A 136 21.18 -18.24 -34.16
CA SER A 136 22.58 -18.46 -34.53
C SER A 136 22.87 -18.10 -35.99
N ARG A 137 24.16 -17.94 -36.33
CA ARG A 137 24.59 -17.65 -37.73
C ARG A 137 24.25 -18.76 -38.73
N ASN A 138 24.05 -20.00 -38.27
CA ASN A 138 23.66 -21.12 -39.12
C ASN A 138 22.13 -21.20 -39.31
N ASN A 139 21.37 -20.26 -38.74
CA ASN A 139 19.91 -20.18 -38.78
C ASN A 139 19.16 -21.38 -38.20
N ARG A 140 19.85 -22.33 -37.54
CA ARG A 140 19.27 -23.59 -37.05
C ARG A 140 19.25 -23.74 -35.54
N GLU A 141 19.75 -22.75 -34.81
CA GLU A 141 19.78 -22.80 -33.34
C GLU A 141 19.20 -21.50 -32.78
N LEU A 142 18.34 -21.65 -31.76
CA LEU A 142 17.88 -20.53 -30.94
C LEU A 142 18.67 -20.53 -29.64
N ALA A 143 19.52 -19.51 -29.47
CA ALA A 143 20.23 -19.28 -28.21
C ALA A 143 19.43 -18.36 -27.30
N VAL A 144 19.27 -18.78 -26.05
CA VAL A 144 18.64 -18.00 -24.98
C VAL A 144 19.70 -17.61 -23.97
N VAL A 145 19.83 -16.30 -23.76
CA VAL A 145 20.87 -15.69 -22.92
C VAL A 145 20.19 -14.85 -21.83
N ASN A 146 20.67 -14.89 -20.60
CA ASN A 146 20.18 -14.05 -19.50
C ASN A 146 20.88 -12.68 -19.50
N GLY A 147 20.43 -11.72 -18.67
CA GLY A 147 20.86 -10.32 -18.66
C GLY A 147 22.34 -10.11 -18.33
N ASN A 148 23.00 -11.14 -17.78
CA ASN A 148 24.44 -11.19 -17.56
C ASN A 148 25.22 -11.76 -18.75
N ASN A 149 24.61 -11.82 -19.94
CA ASN A 149 25.13 -12.48 -21.14
C ASN A 149 25.53 -13.95 -20.95
N LYS A 150 24.98 -14.62 -19.92
CA LYS A 150 25.19 -16.05 -19.68
C LYS A 150 24.22 -16.86 -20.52
N LEU A 151 24.76 -17.82 -21.28
CA LEU A 151 23.97 -18.78 -22.04
C LEU A 151 23.13 -19.62 -21.08
N VAL A 152 21.81 -19.59 -21.27
CA VAL A 152 20.85 -20.38 -20.47
C VAL A 152 20.58 -21.70 -21.17
N LYS A 153 20.22 -21.65 -22.45
CA LYS A 153 19.87 -22.83 -23.25
C LYS A 153 20.05 -22.55 -24.74
N ILE A 154 20.41 -23.59 -25.47
CA ILE A 154 20.38 -23.61 -26.94
C ILE A 154 19.30 -24.62 -27.33
N PHE A 155 18.43 -24.23 -28.25
CA PHE A 155 17.43 -25.10 -28.84
C PHE A 155 17.80 -25.35 -30.30
N GLU A 156 17.89 -26.62 -30.68
CA GLU A 156 18.03 -27.01 -32.09
C GLU A 156 16.66 -26.86 -32.76
N LEU A 157 16.62 -26.11 -33.86
CA LEU A 157 15.42 -25.83 -34.62
C LEU A 157 15.32 -26.79 -35.82
N PRO A 158 14.12 -27.26 -36.17
CA PRO A 158 13.94 -28.24 -37.24
C PRO A 158 14.27 -27.67 -38.63
N ASN A 159 14.02 -26.37 -38.84
CA ASN A 159 14.29 -25.67 -40.10
C ASN A 159 15.27 -24.51 -39.91
N SER A 160 15.63 -23.84 -41.02
CA SER A 160 16.39 -22.59 -40.97
C SER A 160 15.45 -21.39 -40.84
N TYR A 161 15.70 -20.53 -39.86
CA TYR A 161 14.90 -19.34 -39.59
C TYR A 161 15.74 -18.08 -39.75
N GLU A 162 15.15 -17.05 -40.34
CA GLU A 162 15.81 -15.77 -40.58
C GLU A 162 15.64 -14.83 -39.38
N ASN A 163 14.45 -14.81 -38.78
CA ASN A 163 14.09 -13.85 -37.75
C ASN A 163 13.17 -14.46 -36.69
N ILE A 164 13.17 -13.85 -35.51
CA ILE A 164 12.25 -14.15 -34.40
C ILE A 164 11.52 -12.88 -33.96
N SER A 165 10.26 -13.04 -33.58
CA SER A 165 9.48 -11.99 -32.94
C SER A 165 8.73 -12.56 -31.74
N ILE A 166 8.55 -11.74 -30.72
CA ILE A 166 7.71 -12.09 -29.57
C ILE A 166 6.26 -11.79 -29.95
N GLU A 167 5.42 -12.81 -29.93
CA GLU A 167 4.00 -12.70 -30.26
C GLU A 167 3.16 -12.33 -29.03
N SER A 168 3.36 -13.08 -27.93
CA SER A 168 2.60 -12.88 -26.69
C SER A 168 3.37 -13.33 -25.47
N LEU A 169 3.08 -12.71 -24.34
CA LEU A 169 3.58 -13.08 -23.01
C LEU A 169 2.37 -13.40 -22.14
N THR A 170 2.28 -14.60 -21.58
CA THR A 170 1.14 -14.99 -20.74
C THR A 170 1.64 -15.75 -19.51
N THR A 171 0.77 -15.96 -18.53
CA THR A 171 1.07 -16.79 -17.37
C THR A 171 -0.10 -17.72 -17.14
N LEU A 172 0.18 -18.98 -16.80
CA LEU A 172 -0.84 -19.91 -16.31
C LEU A 172 -0.98 -19.77 -14.79
N GLU A 173 -2.17 -20.05 -14.26
CA GLU A 173 -2.51 -19.93 -12.82
C GLU A 173 -1.55 -20.68 -11.88
N THR A 174 -0.75 -21.62 -12.41
CA THR A 174 0.29 -22.35 -11.68
C THR A 174 1.62 -21.59 -11.52
N GLY A 175 1.69 -20.31 -11.89
CA GLY A 175 2.94 -19.52 -11.86
C GLY A 175 3.92 -19.87 -12.98
N LEU A 176 3.44 -20.54 -14.04
CA LEU A 176 4.24 -20.80 -15.24
C LEU A 176 4.18 -19.58 -16.17
N ALA A 177 5.26 -18.83 -16.24
CA ALA A 177 5.40 -17.72 -17.17
C ALA A 177 5.73 -18.27 -18.57
N ILE A 178 4.98 -17.84 -19.57
CA ILE A 178 5.07 -18.31 -20.95
C ILE A 178 5.39 -17.13 -21.87
N ILE A 179 6.36 -17.33 -22.76
CA ILE A 179 6.63 -16.46 -23.91
C ILE A 179 6.39 -17.25 -25.20
N LYS A 180 5.58 -16.68 -26.09
CA LYS A 180 5.30 -17.22 -27.42
C LYS A 180 6.13 -16.45 -28.45
N LEU A 181 6.94 -17.17 -29.20
CA LEU A 181 7.81 -16.66 -30.25
C LEU A 181 7.30 -17.11 -31.62
N THR A 182 7.25 -16.18 -32.57
CA THR A 182 7.05 -16.49 -33.99
C THR A 182 8.42 -16.58 -34.66
N LEU A 183 8.67 -17.67 -35.37
CA LEU A 183 9.91 -17.95 -36.08
C LEU A 183 9.65 -17.87 -37.59
N LYS A 184 10.30 -16.93 -38.28
CA LYS A 184 10.13 -16.73 -39.72
C LYS A 184 11.07 -17.66 -40.51
N LYS A 185 10.50 -18.57 -41.29
CA LYS A 185 11.25 -19.53 -42.12
C LYS A 185 12.05 -18.80 -43.18
N ASN A 186 13.27 -19.28 -43.43
CA ASN A 186 14.11 -18.77 -44.48
C ASN A 186 13.72 -19.42 -45.81
N ASN A 187 12.92 -18.74 -46.62
CA ASN A 187 12.53 -19.20 -47.97
C ASN A 187 13.68 -18.97 -48.97
N VAL A 188 14.85 -19.54 -48.73
CA VAL A 188 15.88 -19.62 -49.76
C VAL A 188 15.51 -20.81 -50.63
N ALA A 189 14.85 -20.55 -51.75
CA ALA A 189 14.82 -21.48 -52.86
C ALA A 189 16.28 -21.83 -53.19
N GLU A 190 16.67 -23.08 -52.98
CA GLU A 190 17.98 -23.61 -53.33
C GLU A 190 18.21 -23.35 -54.82
N THR A 191 18.94 -22.29 -55.15
CA THR A 191 19.39 -22.08 -56.52
C THR A 191 20.54 -23.04 -56.77
N PRO A 192 20.44 -23.97 -57.75
CA PRO A 192 21.48 -24.95 -57.99
C PRO A 192 22.74 -24.24 -58.49
N VAL A 193 23.81 -24.33 -57.71
CA VAL A 193 25.12 -23.73 -57.99
C VAL A 193 25.66 -24.28 -59.32
N LYS A 194 25.67 -23.46 -60.37
CA LYS A 194 26.37 -23.77 -61.62
C LYS A 194 27.89 -23.80 -61.38
N LYS A 195 28.48 -24.99 -61.53
CA LYS A 195 29.94 -25.22 -61.52
C LYS A 195 30.61 -24.39 -62.64
N ILE A 196 31.45 -23.42 -62.27
CA ILE A 196 32.31 -22.71 -63.21
C ILE A 196 33.58 -23.54 -63.41
N GLN A 197 33.76 -24.09 -64.62
CA GLN A 197 34.99 -24.77 -65.03
C GLN A 197 36.09 -23.74 -65.32
N LYS A 198 37.23 -23.88 -64.65
CA LYS A 198 38.48 -23.17 -64.94
C LYS A 198 39.01 -23.58 -66.33
N LYS A 199 39.17 -22.61 -67.23
CA LYS A 199 40.09 -22.74 -68.38
C LYS A 199 41.41 -22.07 -68.04
N GLN A 200 42.49 -22.85 -68.07
CA GLN A 200 43.87 -22.37 -68.08
C GLN A 200 44.21 -21.84 -69.47
N ALA A 201 44.83 -20.66 -69.54
CA ALA A 201 45.58 -20.23 -70.71
C ALA A 201 46.95 -19.72 -70.23
N LYS A 202 48.01 -20.30 -70.80
CA LYS A 202 49.39 -19.84 -70.69
C LYS A 202 49.61 -18.74 -71.71
N SER A 203 50.20 -17.61 -71.31
CA SER A 203 51.15 -16.89 -72.17
C SER A 203 51.99 -15.87 -71.39
N GLU A 204 53.28 -15.92 -71.74
CA GLU A 204 54.25 -14.82 -71.82
C GLU A 204 54.86 -14.18 -70.56
N ASN A 205 56.18 -14.32 -70.50
CA ASN A 205 56.99 -14.43 -69.29
C ASN A 205 57.96 -13.24 -69.10
N LYS A 206 57.57 -12.03 -69.52
CA LYS A 206 58.40 -10.82 -69.31
C LYS A 206 57.67 -9.59 -68.76
N SER A 207 56.33 -9.54 -68.82
CA SER A 207 55.53 -8.49 -68.14
C SER A 207 55.19 -8.82 -66.68
N VAL A 208 55.29 -10.09 -66.28
CA VAL A 208 54.94 -10.59 -64.93
C VAL A 208 55.92 -10.10 -63.86
N ALA A 209 57.19 -9.89 -64.18
CA ALA A 209 58.19 -9.43 -63.20
C ALA A 209 57.97 -7.98 -62.78
N LEU A 210 57.73 -7.08 -63.75
CA LEU A 210 57.39 -5.67 -63.48
C LEU A 210 56.05 -5.52 -62.76
N LEU A 211 55.05 -6.35 -63.10
CA LEU A 211 53.76 -6.34 -62.42
C LEU A 211 53.87 -6.86 -60.98
N LYS A 212 54.69 -7.88 -60.72
CA LYS A 212 54.95 -8.39 -59.37
C LYS A 212 55.65 -7.36 -58.49
N GLU A 213 56.63 -6.64 -59.03
CA GLU A 213 57.38 -5.63 -58.27
C GLU A 213 56.50 -4.39 -57.96
N ALA A 214 55.64 -3.98 -58.90
CA ALA A 214 54.64 -2.94 -58.67
C ALA A 214 53.59 -3.37 -57.63
N TYR A 215 53.14 -4.63 -57.69
CA TYR A 215 52.17 -5.19 -56.74
C TYR A 215 52.77 -5.33 -55.33
N GLU A 216 54.03 -5.76 -55.21
CA GLU A 216 54.73 -5.80 -53.92
C GLU A 216 54.91 -4.41 -53.30
N LYS A 217 55.23 -3.39 -54.10
CA LYS A 217 55.28 -2.00 -53.61
C LYS A 217 53.91 -1.52 -53.11
N GLN A 218 52.84 -1.82 -53.84
CA GLN A 218 51.47 -1.47 -53.45
C GLN A 218 51.03 -2.19 -52.16
N ILE A 219 51.38 -3.47 -51.98
CA ILE A 219 51.13 -4.22 -50.75
C ILE A 219 51.90 -3.59 -49.58
N ARG A 220 53.19 -3.28 -49.75
CA ARG A 220 54.00 -2.63 -48.69
C ARG A 220 53.48 -1.24 -48.31
N GLU A 221 52.98 -0.46 -49.25
CA GLU A 221 52.33 0.82 -48.96
C GLU A 221 51.01 0.65 -48.22
N GLN A 222 50.18 -0.32 -48.60
CA GLN A 222 48.94 -0.64 -47.88
C GLN A 222 49.22 -1.15 -46.46
N GLU A 223 50.25 -1.96 -46.26
CA GLU A 223 50.66 -2.43 -44.93
C GLU A 223 51.13 -1.27 -44.05
N LYS A 224 51.93 -0.32 -44.59
CA LYS A 224 52.33 0.89 -43.86
C LYS A 224 51.13 1.75 -43.47
N LEU A 225 50.16 1.90 -44.36
CA LEU A 225 48.91 2.64 -44.09
C LEU A 225 48.08 1.97 -43.00
N LYS A 226 47.91 0.63 -43.05
CA LYS A 226 47.20 -0.14 -42.03
C LYS A 226 47.89 -0.09 -40.67
N VAL A 227 49.22 -0.13 -40.63
CA VAL A 227 49.98 0.01 -39.38
C VAL A 227 49.82 1.42 -38.80
N LYS A 228 49.77 2.46 -39.64
CA LYS A 228 49.53 3.83 -39.19
C LYS A 228 48.11 4.02 -38.64
N GLN A 229 47.09 3.51 -39.34
CA GLN A 229 45.70 3.52 -38.89
C GLN A 229 45.52 2.79 -37.55
N ARG A 230 46.13 1.61 -37.39
CA ARG A 230 46.07 0.88 -36.10
C ARG A 230 46.69 1.64 -34.94
N LYS A 231 47.77 2.41 -35.18
CA LYS A 231 48.39 3.24 -34.14
C LYS A 231 47.49 4.42 -33.74
N GLU A 232 46.88 5.07 -34.72
CA GLU A 232 45.93 6.17 -34.47
C GLU A 232 44.67 5.65 -33.74
N GLU A 233 44.14 4.49 -34.12
CA GLU A 233 43.03 3.82 -33.41
C GLU A 233 43.41 3.44 -31.97
N GLU A 234 44.61 2.89 -31.72
CA GLU A 234 45.06 2.56 -30.37
C GLU A 234 45.22 3.81 -29.49
N GLU A 235 45.67 4.94 -30.04
CA GLU A 235 45.77 6.20 -29.30
C GLU A 235 44.39 6.77 -28.97
N GLN A 236 43.44 6.75 -29.91
CA GLN A 236 42.07 7.17 -29.67
C GLN A 236 41.40 6.30 -28.59
N LEU A 237 41.58 4.98 -28.66
CA LEU A 237 41.00 4.03 -27.71
C LEU A 237 41.59 4.19 -26.31
N LYS A 238 42.87 4.59 -26.20
CA LYS A 238 43.49 4.96 -24.91
C LYS A 238 42.92 6.27 -24.35
N GLN A 239 42.67 7.27 -25.18
CA GLN A 239 42.05 8.53 -24.75
C GLN A 239 40.60 8.31 -24.30
N GLU A 240 39.82 7.55 -25.08
CA GLU A 240 38.44 7.21 -24.74
C GLU A 240 38.34 6.43 -23.43
N LYS A 241 39.23 5.46 -23.19
CA LYS A 241 39.30 4.74 -21.90
C LYS A 241 39.58 5.65 -20.71
N LYS A 242 40.49 6.63 -20.86
CA LYS A 242 40.78 7.60 -19.79
C LYS A 242 39.57 8.49 -19.49
N LEU A 243 38.88 8.97 -20.52
CA LEU A 243 37.66 9.78 -20.36
C LEU A 243 36.52 8.96 -19.71
N ALA A 244 36.36 7.70 -20.11
CA ALA A 244 35.35 6.80 -19.53
C ALA A 244 35.64 6.50 -18.05
N GLU A 245 36.91 6.29 -17.68
CA GLU A 245 37.32 6.07 -16.29
C GLU A 245 37.08 7.31 -15.43
N GLU A 246 37.40 8.51 -15.93
CA GLU A 246 37.14 9.76 -15.23
C GLU A 246 35.63 10.02 -15.04
N ALA A 247 34.82 9.78 -16.08
CA ALA A 247 33.37 9.88 -16.00
C ALA A 247 32.76 8.87 -15.01
N ALA A 248 33.30 7.64 -14.95
CA ALA A 248 32.89 6.64 -13.97
C ALA A 248 33.25 7.06 -12.54
N ALA A 249 34.44 7.63 -12.34
CA ALA A 249 34.88 8.14 -11.04
C ALA A 249 34.01 9.32 -10.56
N GLN A 250 33.63 10.24 -11.46
CA GLN A 250 32.72 11.35 -11.14
C GLN A 250 31.32 10.85 -10.79
N LYS A 251 30.76 9.90 -11.55
CA LYS A 251 29.46 9.29 -11.23
C LYS A 251 29.47 8.57 -9.87
N ALA A 252 30.55 7.84 -9.58
CA ALA A 252 30.70 7.16 -8.29
C ALA A 252 30.81 8.14 -7.10
N LYS A 253 31.44 9.30 -7.29
CA LYS A 253 31.49 10.37 -6.27
C LYS A 253 30.11 11.00 -6.06
N ALA A 254 29.40 11.33 -7.14
CA ALA A 254 28.05 11.90 -7.07
C ALA A 254 27.06 10.93 -6.40
N GLU A 255 27.13 9.63 -6.69
CA GLU A 255 26.29 8.61 -6.06
C GLU A 255 26.55 8.48 -4.55
N LYS A 256 27.82 8.55 -4.13
CA LYS A 256 28.18 8.53 -2.70
C LYS A 256 27.64 9.76 -1.97
N GLU A 257 27.72 10.94 -2.58
CA GLU A 257 27.19 12.18 -1.99
C GLU A 257 25.66 12.13 -1.88
N LEU A 258 24.97 11.66 -2.93
CA LEU A 258 23.52 11.48 -2.91
C LEU A 258 23.07 10.52 -1.80
N LYS A 259 23.77 9.38 -1.66
CA LYS A 259 23.51 8.40 -0.58
C LYS A 259 23.76 8.98 0.81
N GLN A 260 24.74 9.89 0.96
CA GLN A 260 24.98 10.58 2.24
C GLN A 260 23.86 11.57 2.56
N LYS A 261 23.42 12.38 1.59
CA LYS A 261 22.30 13.32 1.74
C LYS A 261 21.01 12.60 2.13
N GLN A 262 20.68 11.50 1.43
CA GLN A 262 19.51 10.67 1.77
C GLN A 262 19.57 10.09 3.18
N LYS A 263 20.74 9.63 3.64
CA LYS A 263 20.91 9.13 5.01
C LYS A 263 20.73 10.25 6.05
N GLU A 264 21.19 11.46 5.75
CA GLU A 264 21.04 12.61 6.66
C GLU A 264 19.57 13.06 6.74
N GLU A 265 18.86 13.13 5.62
CA GLU A 265 17.43 13.44 5.58
C GLU A 265 16.60 12.40 6.33
N GLN A 266 16.87 11.11 6.12
CA GLN A 266 16.19 10.04 6.87
C GLN A 266 16.45 10.14 8.38
N LYS A 267 17.67 10.50 8.80
CA LYS A 267 17.98 10.74 10.22
C LYS A 267 17.20 11.93 10.78
N LYS A 268 17.12 13.05 10.04
CA LYS A 268 16.33 14.23 10.44
C LYS A 268 14.84 13.91 10.56
N LEU A 269 14.29 13.14 9.61
CA LEU A 269 12.88 12.76 9.62
C LEU A 269 12.56 11.83 10.79
N LYS A 270 13.42 10.83 11.07
CA LYS A 270 13.28 9.97 12.26
C LYS A 270 13.39 10.74 13.57
N ALA A 271 14.32 11.70 13.67
CA ALA A 271 14.46 12.55 14.85
C ALA A 271 13.19 13.39 15.10
N LYS A 272 12.62 13.97 14.04
CA LYS A 272 11.36 14.75 14.12
C LYS A 272 10.17 13.90 14.56
N GLN A 273 10.04 12.68 14.03
CA GLN A 273 9.00 11.73 14.47
C GLN A 273 9.15 11.35 15.95
N LEU A 274 10.38 11.11 16.41
CA LEU A 274 10.65 10.76 17.80
C LEU A 274 10.35 11.94 18.74
N GLU A 275 10.66 13.17 18.34
CA GLU A 275 10.30 14.37 19.09
C GLU A 275 8.78 14.58 19.18
N GLN A 276 8.04 14.38 18.08
CA GLN A 276 6.58 14.44 18.06
C GLN A 276 5.97 13.37 18.99
N ALA A 277 6.44 12.13 18.91
CA ALA A 277 5.98 11.04 19.77
C ALA A 277 6.24 11.33 21.26
N LYS A 278 7.39 11.95 21.60
CA LYS A 278 7.68 12.39 22.97
C LYS A 278 6.71 13.47 23.46
N LYS A 279 6.41 14.47 22.62
CA LYS A 279 5.45 15.54 22.96
C LYS A 279 4.04 14.98 23.15
N GLU A 280 3.60 14.06 22.30
CA GLU A 280 2.31 13.38 22.44
C GLU A 280 2.24 12.53 23.71
N TYR A 281 3.31 11.78 24.02
CA TYR A 281 3.38 10.98 25.24
C TYR A 281 3.29 11.85 26.50
N GLU A 282 4.03 12.96 26.54
CA GLU A 282 3.99 13.90 27.66
C GLU A 282 2.59 14.56 27.80
N SER A 283 1.97 14.94 26.69
CA SER A 283 0.60 15.48 26.67
C SER A 283 -0.42 14.46 27.21
N LYS A 284 -0.32 13.20 26.79
CA LYS A 284 -1.17 12.11 27.31
C LYS A 284 -0.97 11.91 28.81
N GLN A 285 0.27 11.95 29.31
CA GLN A 285 0.54 11.86 30.73
C GLN A 285 -0.05 13.02 31.53
N ARG A 286 0.02 14.26 31.02
CA ARG A 286 -0.59 15.43 31.67
C ARG A 286 -2.11 15.30 31.73
N LYS A 287 -2.76 14.92 30.63
CA LYS A 287 -4.21 14.67 30.60
C LYS A 287 -4.64 13.59 31.59
N LEU A 288 -3.87 12.51 31.69
CA LEU A 288 -4.15 11.41 32.62
C LEU A 288 -3.99 11.83 34.10
N LYS A 289 -2.99 12.67 34.41
CA LYS A 289 -2.84 13.26 35.75
C LYS A 289 -3.99 14.19 36.10
N GLU A 290 -4.37 15.07 35.16
CA GLU A 290 -5.50 15.98 35.35
C GLU A 290 -6.82 15.22 35.55
N GLN A 291 -7.06 14.16 34.79
CA GLN A 291 -8.24 13.31 34.95
C GLN A 291 -8.27 12.65 36.34
N LYS A 292 -7.13 12.14 36.82
CA LYS A 292 -7.03 11.57 38.17
C LYS A 292 -7.33 12.60 39.25
N GLU A 293 -6.77 13.81 39.14
CA GLU A 293 -7.01 14.89 40.11
C GLU A 293 -8.49 15.32 40.13
N ARG A 294 -9.15 15.36 38.96
CA ARG A 294 -10.60 15.64 38.87
C ARG A 294 -11.43 14.56 39.56
N MET A 295 -11.09 13.29 39.34
CA MET A 295 -11.78 12.15 39.98
C MET A 295 -11.58 12.17 41.50
N GLU A 296 -10.38 12.49 41.97
CA GLU A 296 -10.07 12.59 43.40
C GLU A 296 -10.86 13.72 44.07
N LYS A 297 -10.93 14.90 43.44
CA LYS A 297 -11.76 16.02 43.90
C LYS A 297 -13.25 15.69 43.93
N GLN A 298 -13.75 14.91 42.97
CA GLN A 298 -15.14 14.45 42.97
C GLN A 298 -15.39 13.45 44.11
N ALA A 299 -14.46 12.51 44.33
CA ALA A 299 -14.55 11.56 45.44
C ALA A 299 -14.54 12.26 46.81
N GLU A 300 -13.70 13.28 46.98
CA GLU A 300 -13.63 14.07 48.21
C GLU A 300 -14.94 14.84 48.47
N LYS A 301 -15.53 15.44 47.43
CA LYS A 301 -16.85 16.10 47.54
C LYS A 301 -17.97 15.13 47.90
N LEU A 302 -17.98 13.93 47.31
CA LEU A 302 -18.95 12.90 47.65
C LEU A 302 -18.81 12.47 49.11
N LYS A 303 -17.57 12.31 49.59
CA LYS A 303 -17.29 11.97 50.99
C LYS A 303 -17.75 13.06 51.96
N GLN A 304 -17.55 14.34 51.63
CA GLN A 304 -18.05 15.46 52.44
C GLN A 304 -19.59 15.45 52.50
N ARG A 305 -20.25 15.24 51.36
CA ARG A 305 -21.72 15.17 51.30
C ARG A 305 -22.28 13.98 52.09
N GLU A 306 -21.59 12.84 52.08
CA GLU A 306 -21.94 11.67 52.88
C GLU A 306 -21.84 11.97 54.39
N GLN A 307 -20.78 12.66 54.83
CA GLN A 307 -20.63 13.09 56.22
C GLN A 307 -21.72 14.08 56.64
N GLU A 308 -22.04 15.07 55.80
CA GLU A 308 -23.13 16.02 56.06
C GLU A 308 -24.49 15.30 56.20
N LEU A 309 -24.78 14.33 55.34
CA LEU A 309 -25.99 13.51 55.42
C LEU A 309 -26.04 12.68 56.71
N GLN A 310 -24.92 12.08 57.12
CA GLN A 310 -24.84 11.35 58.39
C GLN A 310 -25.09 12.27 59.60
N GLU A 311 -24.56 13.48 59.59
CA GLU A 311 -24.82 14.46 60.65
C GLU A 311 -26.28 14.91 60.70
N LEU A 312 -26.91 15.11 59.53
CA LEU A 312 -28.34 15.44 59.46
C LEU A 312 -29.20 14.31 60.02
N TYR A 313 -28.91 13.06 59.63
CA TYR A 313 -29.62 11.88 60.14
C TYR A 313 -29.46 11.74 61.66
N ALA A 314 -28.25 11.96 62.20
CA ALA A 314 -28.00 11.94 63.64
C ALA A 314 -28.74 13.06 64.39
N LYS A 315 -28.87 14.25 63.80
CA LYS A 315 -29.64 15.36 64.37
C LYS A 315 -31.14 15.06 64.39
N GLU A 316 -31.67 14.48 63.31
CA GLU A 316 -33.07 14.09 63.20
C GLU A 316 -33.42 12.99 64.21
N LEU A 317 -32.56 11.99 64.37
CA LEU A 317 -32.73 10.93 65.37
C LEU A 317 -32.80 11.50 66.81
N ARG A 318 -31.95 12.48 67.14
CA ARG A 318 -32.01 13.18 68.44
C ARG A 318 -33.29 13.99 68.64
N LYS A 319 -33.83 14.60 67.57
CA LYS A 319 -35.10 15.32 67.66
C LYS A 319 -36.25 14.37 67.96
N LEU A 320 -36.31 13.23 67.26
CA LEU A 320 -37.30 12.20 67.50
C LEU A 320 -37.20 11.63 68.92
N GLU A 321 -35.99 11.43 69.44
CA GLU A 321 -35.79 10.97 70.82
C GLU A 321 -36.30 11.99 71.85
N LEU A 322 -36.06 13.29 71.63
CA LEU A 322 -36.58 14.36 72.48
C LEU A 322 -38.11 14.48 72.39
N GLU A 323 -38.67 14.33 71.19
CA GLU A 323 -40.12 14.34 70.96
C GLU A 323 -40.80 13.15 71.66
N ALA A 324 -40.24 11.95 71.54
CA ALA A 324 -40.72 10.77 72.26
C ALA A 324 -40.64 10.94 73.79
N GLN A 325 -39.60 11.61 74.30
CA GLN A 325 -39.50 11.94 75.73
C GLN A 325 -40.55 12.95 76.18
N LEU A 326 -40.87 13.95 75.37
CA LEU A 326 -41.93 14.93 75.65
C LEU A 326 -43.33 14.29 75.59
N GLU A 327 -43.57 13.42 74.62
CA GLU A 327 -44.82 12.67 74.48
C GLU A 327 -45.04 11.70 75.66
N SER A 328 -43.96 11.12 76.19
CA SER A 328 -44.02 10.28 77.40
C SER A 328 -44.31 11.04 78.71
N GLN A 329 -44.26 12.38 78.70
CA GLN A 329 -44.63 13.22 79.86
C GLN A 329 -46.07 13.74 79.82
N GLN A 330 -46.84 13.45 78.77
CA GLN A 330 -48.23 13.89 78.65
C GLN A 330 -49.24 12.76 78.87
N THR A 331 -49.33 12.34 80.13
CA THR A 331 -50.56 11.76 80.73
C THR A 331 -50.83 12.64 81.96
N VAL A 332 -51.95 13.38 82.07
CA VAL A 332 -53.29 12.88 82.40
C VAL A 332 -54.38 13.87 81.94
N HIS A 333 -55.32 13.41 81.08
CA HIS A 333 -56.78 13.38 81.30
C HIS A 333 -57.58 13.36 79.98
N SER A 334 -58.25 12.24 79.73
CA SER A 334 -59.52 12.19 78.97
C SER A 334 -60.71 12.42 79.93
N PRO A 335 -61.93 12.76 79.46
CA PRO A 335 -62.78 11.75 78.81
C PRO A 335 -63.63 12.23 77.60
N VAL A 336 -63.82 11.28 76.68
CA VAL A 336 -65.05 10.92 75.94
C VAL A 336 -66.23 11.90 75.94
N VAL A 337 -66.63 12.35 74.75
CA VAL A 337 -68.03 12.52 74.33
C VAL A 337 -68.15 12.14 72.85
N ASN A 338 -69.00 11.16 72.54
CA ASN A 338 -69.53 10.88 71.21
C ASN A 338 -70.39 12.05 70.75
N ASP A 339 -70.32 12.43 69.48
CA ASP A 339 -71.54 12.73 68.72
C ASP A 339 -71.26 12.61 67.23
N ASP A 340 -72.26 12.03 66.57
CA ASP A 340 -72.35 11.74 65.15
C ASP A 340 -72.13 12.99 64.29
N ASN A 341 -71.37 12.85 63.20
CA ASN A 341 -71.67 13.62 61.99
C ASN A 341 -71.11 12.93 60.75
N GLU A 342 -72.03 12.37 59.97
CA GLU A 342 -71.85 12.09 58.55
C GLU A 342 -71.49 13.40 57.83
N SER A 343 -70.43 13.38 57.02
CA SER A 343 -70.28 14.27 55.88
C SER A 343 -69.30 13.64 54.91
N ASP A 344 -69.86 13.11 53.81
CA ASP A 344 -69.19 13.02 52.53
C ASP A 344 -68.40 14.30 52.26
N GLU A 345 -67.09 14.20 52.01
CA GLU A 345 -66.40 15.13 51.12
C GLU A 345 -65.29 14.39 50.36
N ASP A 346 -65.37 14.54 49.05
CA ASP A 346 -64.53 13.97 48.01
C ASP A 346 -63.05 14.29 48.17
N VAL A 347 -62.20 13.26 48.16
CA VAL A 347 -60.77 13.42 47.89
C VAL A 347 -60.59 13.46 46.37
N HIS A 348 -60.66 14.68 45.82
CA HIS A 348 -60.26 14.98 44.45
C HIS A 348 -58.76 14.65 44.26
N MET A 349 -58.48 13.70 43.36
CA MET A 349 -57.17 13.52 42.74
C MET A 349 -56.82 14.78 41.95
N ASN A 350 -55.86 15.56 42.44
CA ASN A 350 -55.31 16.70 41.72
C ASN A 350 -54.27 16.18 40.70
N GLU A 351 -54.73 15.63 39.59
CA GLU A 351 -53.97 15.55 38.35
C GLU A 351 -54.17 16.85 37.58
N GLU A 352 -53.29 17.84 37.77
CA GLU A 352 -53.11 18.95 36.82
C GLU A 352 -51.83 19.71 37.19
N SER A 353 -50.73 19.41 36.48
CA SER A 353 -49.69 20.40 36.24
C SER A 353 -49.43 20.41 34.74
N LEU A 354 -50.23 21.25 34.10
CA LEU A 354 -50.28 21.54 32.69
C LEU A 354 -48.91 21.92 32.12
N CYS A 355 -48.72 21.48 30.88
CA CYS A 355 -47.91 22.14 29.89
C CYS A 355 -48.23 23.64 29.84
N SER A 356 -47.20 24.48 29.87
CA SER A 356 -47.23 25.82 29.29
C SER A 356 -46.15 25.88 28.22
N ASP A 357 -46.60 25.55 27.02
CA ASP A 357 -46.09 26.03 25.74
C ASP A 357 -46.49 27.51 25.65
N GLU A 358 -45.52 28.43 25.66
CA GLU A 358 -45.68 29.74 25.04
C GLU A 358 -44.36 30.14 24.36
N SER A 359 -44.37 29.88 23.05
CA SER A 359 -43.73 30.66 22.01
C SER A 359 -43.79 32.18 22.27
N ASP A 360 -42.65 32.87 22.15
CA ASP A 360 -42.71 34.22 21.58
C ASP A 360 -41.44 34.67 20.83
N SER A 361 -41.73 35.18 19.63
CA SER A 361 -41.06 36.11 18.73
C SER A 361 -39.52 36.21 18.64
N LEU A 362 -39.05 35.96 17.41
CA LEU A 362 -37.93 36.62 16.73
C LEU A 362 -38.03 38.16 16.83
N ASP A 363 -36.93 38.86 17.14
CA ASP A 363 -36.29 39.74 16.15
C ASP A 363 -34.99 40.45 16.63
N SER A 364 -34.04 40.48 15.70
CA SER A 364 -33.12 41.59 15.40
C SER A 364 -31.76 41.79 16.12
N LYS A 365 -30.77 41.98 15.22
CA LYS A 365 -29.66 42.96 15.22
C LYS A 365 -28.30 42.58 15.84
N VAL A 366 -27.41 42.32 14.89
CA VAL A 366 -25.95 42.51 14.90
C VAL A 366 -25.51 43.78 15.65
N SER A 367 -24.62 43.62 16.64
CA SER A 367 -23.62 44.63 16.96
C SER A 367 -22.38 44.02 17.60
N ASN A 368 -21.23 44.47 17.09
CA ASN A 368 -19.88 44.06 17.46
C ASN A 368 -19.50 44.35 18.93
N THR A 369 -18.43 43.65 19.32
CA THR A 369 -17.36 44.03 20.26
C THR A 369 -17.48 43.73 21.77
N SER A 370 -16.40 43.07 22.22
CA SER A 370 -15.73 43.08 23.53
C SER A 370 -16.14 42.05 24.59
N LEU A 371 -15.17 41.16 24.86
CA LEU A 371 -15.01 40.32 26.06
C LEU A 371 -15.25 41.15 27.34
N PRO A 372 -15.84 40.55 28.39
CA PRO A 372 -14.99 39.92 29.40
C PRO A 372 -15.52 38.59 29.96
N LEU A 373 -14.56 37.76 30.37
CA LEU A 373 -14.74 36.53 31.12
C LEU A 373 -15.68 36.71 32.33
N LYS A 374 -16.68 35.83 32.47
CA LYS A 374 -17.14 35.34 33.78
C LYS A 374 -17.66 33.91 33.65
N LYS A 375 -16.94 32.99 34.29
CA LYS A 375 -17.30 31.59 34.49
C LYS A 375 -18.55 31.48 35.36
N LYS A 376 -19.62 30.86 34.85
CA LYS A 376 -20.58 30.06 35.63
C LYS A 376 -20.96 28.85 34.79
N THR A 377 -20.66 27.68 35.33
CA THR A 377 -20.81 26.37 34.69
C THR A 377 -22.18 25.79 35.03
N SER A 378 -23.05 25.70 34.04
CA SER A 378 -24.07 24.64 33.92
C SER A 378 -23.92 24.08 32.51
N ILE A 379 -23.30 22.91 32.39
CA ILE A 379 -23.15 22.22 31.10
C ILE A 379 -24.51 21.59 30.80
N THR A 380 -25.23 22.12 29.81
CA THR A 380 -26.38 21.47 29.18
C THR A 380 -25.93 20.83 27.88
N VAL A 381 -26.69 19.84 27.39
CA VAL A 381 -26.35 19.00 26.23
C VAL A 381 -26.13 19.81 24.93
N GLU A 382 -26.64 21.03 24.87
CA GLU A 382 -26.45 21.99 23.77
C GLU A 382 -24.99 22.49 23.63
N ASP A 383 -24.18 22.50 24.69
CA ASP A 383 -22.79 22.99 24.65
C ASP A 383 -21.84 22.05 23.87
N ILE A 384 -22.21 20.78 23.68
CA ILE A 384 -21.37 19.76 23.01
C ILE A 384 -21.42 19.90 21.49
N GLU A 385 -22.53 20.38 20.93
CA GLU A 385 -22.66 20.59 19.48
C GLU A 385 -21.84 21.81 19.02
N ASP A 386 -21.81 22.87 19.82
CA ASP A 386 -21.08 24.13 19.54
C ASP A 386 -19.55 23.98 19.51
N GLU A 387 -18.99 23.01 20.24
CA GLU A 387 -17.55 22.79 20.28
C GLU A 387 -17.06 21.99 19.06
N SER A 388 -17.90 21.09 18.54
CA SER A 388 -17.65 20.36 17.30
C SER A 388 -17.71 21.28 16.07
N ASP A 389 -18.65 22.23 16.06
CA ASP A 389 -18.84 23.18 14.96
C ASP A 389 -17.72 24.25 14.94
N LYS A 390 -17.19 24.60 16.11
CA LYS A 390 -15.96 25.41 16.25
C LYS A 390 -14.73 24.67 15.75
N GLU A 391 -14.54 23.39 16.10
CA GLU A 391 -13.42 22.60 15.58
C GLU A 391 -13.48 22.46 14.05
N TYR A 392 -14.68 22.29 13.48
CA TYR A 392 -14.90 22.23 12.04
C TYR A 392 -14.55 23.56 11.35
N ARG A 393 -15.01 24.71 11.87
CA ARG A 393 -14.66 26.04 11.33
C ARG A 393 -13.16 26.35 11.42
N ILE A 394 -12.50 25.95 12.51
CA ILE A 394 -11.05 26.10 12.68
C ILE A 394 -10.28 25.21 11.69
N SER A 395 -10.82 24.03 11.36
CA SER A 395 -10.23 23.13 10.35
C SER A 395 -10.36 23.71 8.93
N LEU A 396 -11.49 24.36 8.61
CA LEU A 396 -11.69 25.07 7.34
C LEU A 396 -10.72 26.24 7.12
N MET A 397 -10.34 26.97 8.18
CA MET A 397 -9.39 28.08 8.08
C MET A 397 -7.92 27.66 8.08
N LYS A 398 -7.61 26.36 8.23
CA LYS A 398 -6.24 25.83 8.19
C LYS A 398 -5.78 25.36 6.80
N PHE A 399 -6.63 25.45 5.78
CA PHE A 399 -6.18 25.27 4.41
C PHE A 399 -5.43 26.53 3.95
N PRO A 400 -4.27 26.40 3.30
CA PRO A 400 -3.61 27.55 2.72
C PRO A 400 -4.49 28.13 1.61
N ASN A 401 -4.87 29.41 1.75
CA ASN A 401 -5.31 30.24 0.64
C ASN A 401 -4.10 30.46 -0.30
N SER A 402 -3.67 29.41 -1.02
CA SER A 402 -2.78 29.61 -2.16
C SER A 402 -3.64 30.00 -3.35
N ASN A 403 -3.76 31.32 -3.56
CA ASN A 403 -3.97 31.85 -4.89
C ASN A 403 -2.79 31.39 -5.77
N ALA A 404 -2.90 30.22 -6.39
CA ALA A 404 -2.06 29.86 -7.51
C ALA A 404 -2.56 30.67 -8.70
N VAL A 405 -2.00 31.87 -8.85
CA VAL A 405 -2.05 32.63 -10.09
C VAL A 405 -1.39 31.76 -11.16
N LEU A 406 -2.19 31.18 -12.04
CA LEU A 406 -1.73 30.64 -13.31
C LEU A 406 -1.42 31.84 -14.22
N GLU A 407 -0.22 32.39 -14.09
CA GLU A 407 0.36 33.18 -15.18
C GLU A 407 0.79 32.19 -16.28
N GLY A 408 0.15 32.33 -17.44
CA GLY A 408 0.38 31.52 -18.62
C GLY A 408 1.40 32.14 -19.57
N ILE A 409 1.94 31.23 -20.41
CA ILE A 409 2.67 31.41 -21.69
C ILE A 409 4.09 31.94 -21.59
#